data_AF-A0A960EVD8-F1
#
_entry.id   AF-A0A960EVD8-F1
#
_cell.length_a   1.000
_cell.length_b   1.000
_cell.length_c   1.000
_cell.angle_alpha   90.00
_cell.angle_beta   90.00
_cell.angle_gamma   90.00
#
_symmetry.space_group_name_H-M   'P 1'
#
loop_
_entity.id
_entity.type
_entity.pdbx_description
1 polymer ?
#
loop_
_entity_poly.entity_id
_entity_poly.type
_entity_poly.pdbx_seq_one_letter_code
_entity_poly.pdbx_strand_id
1 'polypeptide(L)' 'MSAGRGAGAHPADGHDLIRVKGARENNLRDVDVELPKRRLTVFTGVSGSGKSSLVFSTIAAESQRMINETY' A
#
# COMPACT_ATOMS: atom_id res chain seq x y z
N MET A 1 0.50 32.10 17.78
CA MET A 1 -0.24 31.02 17.10
C MET A 1 0.69 29.81 17.04
N SER A 2 0.33 28.73 17.71
CA SER A 2 1.21 27.58 17.97
C SER A 2 1.60 26.87 16.68
N ALA A 3 2.90 26.67 16.50
CA ALA A 3 3.49 25.81 15.48
C ALA A 3 2.88 24.40 15.56
N GLY A 4 2.39 23.89 14.43
CA GLY A 4 2.09 22.47 14.28
C GLY A 4 3.40 21.71 14.39
N ARG A 5 3.63 21.04 15.52
CA ARG A 5 4.80 20.17 15.71
C ARG A 5 4.80 19.15 14.57
N GLY A 6 5.85 19.17 13.75
CA GLY A 6 6.15 18.03 12.90
C GLY A 6 6.17 16.80 13.80
N ALA A 7 5.32 15.82 13.49
CA ALA A 7 5.46 14.50 14.07
C ALA A 7 6.91 14.10 13.79
N GLY A 8 7.70 13.84 14.83
CA GLY A 8 9.08 13.39 14.66
C GLY A 8 9.10 12.21 13.69
N ALA A 9 10.13 12.13 12.84
CA ALA A 9 10.26 11.09 11.84
C ALA A 9 10.00 9.72 12.49
N HIS A 10 8.99 8.99 12.00
CA HIS A 10 8.71 7.66 12.50
C HIS A 10 9.88 6.77 12.05
N PRO A 11 10.36 5.80 12.85
CA PRO A 11 11.46 4.92 12.44
C PRO A 11 11.24 4.24 11.08
N ALA A 12 9.97 4.04 10.70
CA ALA A 12 9.58 3.50 9.40
C ALA A 12 9.91 4.42 8.21
N ASP A 13 9.99 5.74 8.40
CA ASP A 13 10.18 6.72 7.33
C ASP A 13 11.61 6.69 6.75
N GLY A 14 12.54 5.98 7.40
CA GLY A 14 13.88 5.69 6.87
C GLY A 14 13.96 4.47 5.95
N HIS A 15 12.85 3.78 5.69
CA HIS A 15 12.81 2.58 4.85
C HIS A 15 12.16 2.84 3.49
N ASP A 16 12.49 1.99 2.52
CA ASP A 16 11.89 2.03 1.19
C ASP A 16 10.36 1.85 1.22
N LEU A 17 9.72 2.23 0.11
CA LEU A 17 8.28 2.08 -0.10
C LEU A 17 7.97 0.79 -0.88
N ILE A 18 6.78 0.23 -0.67
CA ILE A 18 6.15 -0.70 -1.60
C ILE A 18 5.39 0.14 -2.62
N ARG A 19 5.74 0.00 -3.90
CA ARG A 19 5.11 0.75 -5.00
C ARG A 19 4.25 -0.19 -5.82
N VAL A 20 2.96 0.10 -5.87
CA VAL A 20 2.02 -0.53 -6.80
C VAL A 20 1.73 0.48 -7.89
N LYS A 21 1.93 0.08 -9.15
CA LYS A 21 1.75 0.94 -10.31
C LYS A 21 0.76 0.33 -11.27
N GLY A 22 -0.22 1.13 -11.70
CA GLY A 22 -1.23 0.76 -12.68
C GLY A 22 -2.05 -0.47 -12.32
N ALA A 23 -2.46 -0.61 -11.05
CA ALA A 23 -3.29 -1.74 -10.64
C ALA A 23 -4.65 -1.71 -11.35
N ARG A 24 -4.99 -2.82 -12.01
CA ARG A 24 -6.19 -2.98 -12.86
C ARG A 24 -6.99 -4.25 -12.56
N GLU A 25 -6.69 -4.93 -11.44
CA GLU A 25 -7.42 -6.13 -11.06
C GLU A 25 -8.87 -5.82 -10.70
N ASN A 26 -9.78 -6.66 -11.23
CA ASN A 26 -11.23 -6.49 -11.10
C ASN A 26 -11.73 -5.11 -11.59
N ASN A 27 -12.20 -4.27 -10.67
CA ASN A 27 -12.77 -2.95 -10.96
C ASN A 27 -11.78 -1.80 -10.74
N LEU A 28 -10.51 -2.08 -10.46
CA LEU A 28 -9.49 -1.05 -10.31
C LEU A 28 -9.23 -0.34 -11.64
N ARG A 29 -9.12 0.99 -11.59
CA ARG A 29 -8.97 1.86 -12.76
C ARG A 29 -7.61 2.54 -12.76
N ASP A 30 -6.57 1.78 -13.07
CA ASP A 30 -5.19 2.27 -13.18
C ASP A 30 -4.69 2.93 -11.89
N VAL A 31 -4.77 2.18 -10.79
CA VAL A 31 -4.47 2.71 -9.45
C VAL A 31 -2.98 2.63 -9.15
N ASP A 32 -2.40 3.78 -8.83
CA ASP A 32 -1.06 3.94 -8.29
C ASP A 32 -1.13 4.14 -6.76
N VAL A 33 -0.32 3.41 -6.00
CA VAL A 33 -0.18 3.64 -4.55
C VAL A 33 1.24 3.36 -4.06
N GLU A 34 1.69 4.15 -3.10
CA GLU A 34 2.94 3.94 -2.38
C GLU A 34 2.66 3.68 -0.90
N LEU A 35 3.21 2.58 -0.36
CA LEU A 35 2.98 2.15 1.01
C LEU A 35 4.30 2.12 1.77
N PRO A 36 4.40 2.77 2.96
CA PRO A 36 5.62 2.72 3.76
C PRO A 36 5.85 1.29 4.28
N LYS A 37 7.07 0.76 4.08
CA LYS A 37 7.45 -0.50 4.70
C LYS A 37 7.51 -0.34 6.22
N ARG A 38 7.28 -1.45 6.93
CA ARG A 38 7.39 -1.53 8.40
C ARG A 38 6.45 -0.56 9.13
N ARG A 39 5.31 -0.26 8.51
CA ARG A 39 4.23 0.52 9.10
C ARG A 39 2.91 -0.18 8.90
N LEU A 40 2.03 -0.08 9.91
CA LEU A 40 0.65 -0.50 9.76
C LEU A 40 -0.06 0.47 8.82
N THR A 41 -0.47 -0.02 7.65
CA THR A 41 -1.24 0.76 6.67
C THR A 41 -2.65 0.19 6.60
N VAL A 42 -3.64 1.07 6.72
CA VAL A 42 -5.06 0.69 6.72
C VAL A 42 -5.74 1.28 5.48
N PHE A 43 -6.41 0.44 4.70
CA PHE A 43 -7.23 0.87 3.58
C PHE A 43 -8.69 0.98 4.01
N THR A 44 -9.28 2.18 3.89
CA THR A 44 -10.67 2.45 4.26
C THR A 44 -11.43 3.07 3.09
N GLY A 45 -12.77 3.07 3.16
CA GLY A 45 -13.62 3.62 2.10
C GLY A 45 -14.91 2.82 1.90
N VAL A 46 -15.82 3.35 1.09
CA VAL A 46 -17.17 2.79 0.83
C VAL A 46 -17.12 1.38 0.22
N SER A 47 -18.20 0.60 0.37
CA SER A 47 -18.32 -0.70 -0.29
C SER A 47 -18.18 -0.56 -1.81
N GLY A 48 -17.53 -1.54 -2.46
CA GLY A 48 -17.29 -1.51 -3.91
C GLY A 48 -16.14 -0.60 -4.39
N SER A 49 -15.48 0.15 -3.52
CA SER A 49 -14.40 1.09 -3.92
C SER A 49 -13.09 0.43 -4.40
N GLY A 50 -13.01 -0.90 -4.41
CA GLY A 50 -11.84 -1.65 -4.88
C GLY A 50 -10.76 -1.95 -3.83
N LYS A 51 -10.98 -1.65 -2.54
CA LYS A 51 -10.00 -1.93 -1.45
C LYS A 51 -9.56 -3.40 -1.42
N SER A 52 -10.51 -4.32 -1.43
CA SER A 52 -10.23 -5.76 -1.38
C SER A 52 -9.50 -6.21 -2.65
N SER A 53 -9.84 -5.65 -3.81
CA SER A 53 -9.13 -5.93 -5.07
C SER A 53 -7.67 -5.46 -4.99
N LEU A 54 -7.42 -4.25 -4.47
CA LEU A 54 -6.06 -3.74 -4.32
C LEU A 54 -5.24 -4.55 -3.30
N VAL A 55 -5.82 -4.86 -2.14
CA VAL A 55 -5.09 -5.55 -1.05
C VAL A 55 -4.89 -7.03 -1.36
N PHE A 56 -5.94 -7.76 -1.70
CA PHE A 56 -5.88 -9.22 -1.82
C PHE A 56 -5.52 -9.67 -3.22
N SER A 57 -6.20 -9.13 -4.24
CA SER A 57 -6.00 -9.58 -5.63
C SER A 57 -4.73 -9.01 -6.26
N THR A 58 -4.29 -7.82 -5.86
CA THR A 58 -3.04 -7.23 -6.38
C THR A 58 -1.87 -7.42 -5.42
N ILE A 59 -1.89 -6.78 -4.24
CA ILE A 59 -0.70 -6.74 -3.37
C ILE A 59 -0.35 -8.13 -2.80
N ALA A 60 -1.31 -8.82 -2.20
CA ALA A 60 -1.05 -10.10 -1.56
C ALA A 60 -0.71 -11.20 -2.60
N ALA A 61 -1.44 -11.24 -3.72
CA ALA A 61 -1.18 -12.19 -4.80
C ALA A 61 0.23 -12.03 -5.38
N GLU A 62 0.64 -10.79 -5.72
CA GLU A 62 2.00 -10.55 -6.24
C GLU A 62 3.08 -10.79 -5.19
N SER A 63 2.84 -10.41 -3.92
CA SER A 63 3.78 -10.72 -2.84
C SER A 63 4.00 -12.22 -2.71
N GLN A 64 2.93 -13.03 -2.80
CA GLN A 64 3.04 -14.49 -2.74
C GLN A 64 3.80 -15.03 -3.96
N ARG A 65 3.50 -14.51 -5.16
CA ARG A 65 4.20 -14.91 -6.40
C ARG A 65 5.71 -14.64 -6.28
N MET A 66 6.10 -13.44 -5.85
CA MET A 66 7.52 -13.07 -5.68
C MET A 66 8.24 -13.95 -4.65
N ILE A 67 7.58 -14.27 -3.54
CA ILE A 67 8.15 -15.17 -2.52
C ILE A 67 8.36 -16.57 -3.10
N ASN A 68 7.36 -17.10 -3.82
CA ASN A 68 7.42 -18.42 -4.45
C ASN A 68 8.43 -18.50 -5.61
N GLU A 69 8.84 -17.38 -6.18
CA GLU A 69 9.86 -17.31 -7.23
C GLU A 69 11.28 -17.17 -6.69
N THR A 70 11.42 -16.72 -5.44
CA THR A 70 12.73 -16.43 -4.82
C THR A 70 13.21 -17.56 -3.91
N TYR A 71 12.35 -18.52 -3.58
CA TYR A 71 12.62 -19.69 -2.73
C TYR A 71 11.97 -20.95 -3.30
#